data_AF-A0A1I1WHM3-F1
#
_entry.id   AF-A0A1I1WHM3-F1
#
_cell.length_a   1.000
_cell.length_b   1.000
_cell.length_c   1.000
_cell.angle_alpha   90.00
_cell.angle_beta   90.00
_cell.angle_gamma   90.00
#
_symmetry.space_group_name_H-M   'P 1'
#
loop_
_entity.id
_entity.type
_entity.pdbx_description
1 polymer ?
#
loop_
_entity_poly.entity_id
_entity_poly.type
_entity_poly.pdbx_seq_one_letter_code
_entity_poly.pdbx_strand_id
1 'polypeptide(L)'
;MEALTREMIAGKEADDWGRVTNAETERRPLVRELIEAGFQQEGGETADEWLRWLLATENEIIERGRSIRSELLQEAQTASEGQKAARAYERHRE
;
A
#
# COMPACT_ATOMS: atom_id res chain seq x y z
N MET A 1 16.73 1.82 -3.82
CA MET A 1 16.13 1.24 -2.61
C MET A 1 15.60 2.32 -1.68
N GLU A 2 16.44 3.04 -0.92
CA GLU A 2 15.97 4.06 0.03
C GLU A 2 15.12 5.17 -0.64
N ALA A 3 15.56 5.69 -1.79
CA ALA A 3 14.81 6.71 -2.53
C ALA A 3 13.39 6.24 -2.92
N LEU A 4 13.26 4.98 -3.37
CA LEU A 4 11.97 4.38 -3.71
C LEU A 4 11.10 4.18 -2.47
N THR A 5 11.68 3.78 -1.33
CA THR A 5 10.95 3.72 -0.05
C THR A 5 10.44 5.10 0.37
N ARG A 6 11.26 6.15 0.23
CA ARG A 6 10.84 7.55 0.51
C ARG A 6 9.72 8.00 -0.43
N GLU A 7 9.77 7.56 -1.68
CA GLU A 7 8.69 7.83 -2.64
C GLU A 7 7.38 7.12 -2.27
N MET A 8 7.45 5.88 -1.80
CA MET A 8 6.29 5.18 -1.27
C MET A 8 5.70 5.87 -0.03
N ILE A 9 6.54 6.42 0.86
CA ILE A 9 6.07 7.23 2.00
C ILE A 9 5.34 8.48 1.50
N ALA A 10 5.93 9.22 0.56
CA ALA A 10 5.31 10.42 0.01
C ALA A 10 3.98 10.10 -0.70
N GLY A 11 3.89 8.97 -1.40
CA GLY A 11 2.64 8.49 -1.99
C GLY A 11 1.59 8.18 -0.92
N LYS A 12 1.96 7.47 0.16
CA LYS A 12 1.08 7.17 1.29
C LYS A 12 0.55 8.44 1.95
N GLU A 13 1.41 9.43 2.20
CA GLU A 13 1.05 10.71 2.83
C GLU A 13 0.13 11.56 1.95
N ALA A 14 0.28 11.45 0.62
CA ALA A 14 -0.57 12.14 -0.35
C ALA A 14 -1.84 11.35 -0.76
N ASP A 15 -2.06 10.16 -0.19
CA ASP A 15 -3.09 9.20 -0.59
C ASP A 15 -3.03 8.79 -2.09
N ASP A 16 -1.85 8.94 -2.70
CA ASP A 16 -1.55 8.55 -4.08
C ASP A 16 -1.03 7.12 -4.12
N TRP A 17 -1.95 6.17 -4.08
CA TRP A 17 -1.64 4.74 -4.12
C TRP A 17 -1.03 4.29 -5.46
N GLY A 18 -1.29 5.03 -6.55
CA GLY A 18 -0.65 4.79 -7.84
C GLY A 18 0.87 4.97 -7.73
N ARG A 19 1.28 6.09 -7.12
CA ARG A 19 2.69 6.37 -6.82
C ARG A 19 3.33 5.32 -5.92
N VAL A 20 2.63 4.88 -4.86
CA VAL A 20 3.11 3.78 -3.99
C VAL A 20 3.35 2.51 -4.79
N THR A 21 2.41 2.11 -5.64
CA THR A 21 2.52 0.88 -6.43
C THR A 21 3.59 0.92 -7.51
N ASN A 22 3.80 2.07 -8.16
CA ASN A 22 4.85 2.25 -9.16
C ASN A 22 6.23 2.13 -8.51
N ALA A 23 6.45 2.85 -7.41
CA ALA A 23 7.71 2.78 -6.67
C ALA A 23 7.99 1.37 -6.12
N GLU A 24 6.97 0.66 -5.62
CA GLU A 24 7.11 -0.73 -5.17
C GLU A 24 7.46 -1.68 -6.33
N THR A 25 6.88 -1.48 -7.51
CA THR A 25 7.18 -2.30 -8.70
C THR A 25 8.65 -2.18 -9.09
N GLU A 26 9.20 -0.97 -9.03
CA GLU A 26 10.62 -0.71 -9.29
C GLU A 26 11.53 -1.21 -8.16
N ARG A 27 11.06 -1.14 -6.91
CA ARG A 27 11.84 -1.50 -5.72
C ARG A 27 11.98 -3.00 -5.51
N ARG A 28 10.94 -3.76 -5.81
CA ARG A 28 10.85 -5.21 -5.57
C ARG A 28 12.03 -6.04 -6.13
N PRO A 29 12.50 -5.86 -7.39
CA PRO A 29 13.66 -6.60 -7.87
C PRO A 29 14.93 -6.26 -7.08
N LEU A 30 15.11 -5.01 -6.67
CA LEU A 30 16.28 -4.58 -5.89
C LEU A 30 16.31 -5.20 -4.49
N VAL A 31 15.14 -5.33 -3.84
CA VAL A 31 15.02 -6.03 -2.56
C VAL A 31 15.40 -7.51 -2.73
N ARG A 32 14.92 -8.14 -3.80
CA ARG A 32 15.22 -9.54 -4.09
C ARG A 32 16.72 -9.76 -4.32
N GLU A 33 17.34 -8.95 -5.18
CA GLU A 33 18.78 -9.01 -5.43
C GLU A 33 19.61 -8.85 -4.16
N LEU A 34 19.21 -7.92 -3.29
CA LEU A 34 19.88 -7.68 -2.00
C LEU A 34 19.79 -8.88 -1.05
N ILE A 35 18.63 -9.56 -1.01
CA ILE A 35 18.44 -10.77 -0.21
C ILE A 35 19.24 -11.94 -0.81
N GLU A 36 19.18 -12.11 -2.13
CA GLU A 36 19.86 -13.19 -2.85
C GLU A 36 21.39 -13.07 -2.83
N ALA A 37 21.91 -11.84 -2.86
CA ALA A 37 23.34 -11.56 -2.67
C ALA A 37 23.83 -11.88 -1.24
N GLY A 38 22.93 -12.31 -0.35
CA GLY A 38 23.25 -12.74 1.00
C GLY A 38 23.76 -11.59 1.84
N PHE A 39 23.02 -10.46 1.87
CA PHE A 39 23.24 -9.25 2.69
C PHE A 39 24.61 -9.20 3.39
N GLN A 40 25.69 -9.03 2.62
CA GLN A 40 27.05 -8.96 3.16
C GLN A 40 27.35 -7.52 3.54
N GLN A 41 26.74 -7.04 4.62
CA GLN A 41 27.22 -5.83 5.27
C GLN A 41 28.30 -6.20 6.27
N GLU A 42 29.56 -6.02 5.87
CA GLU A 42 30.66 -5.87 6.81
C GLU A 42 30.46 -4.56 7.60
N GLY A 43 29.81 -4.66 8.76
CA GLY A 43 29.93 -3.70 9.84
C GLY A 43 29.11 -2.41 9.74
N GLY A 44 28.11 -2.28 10.61
CA GLY A 44 27.59 -0.99 11.04
C GLY A 44 26.22 -1.10 11.69
N GLU A 45 26.07 -0.54 12.90
CA GLU A 45 24.80 -0.28 13.60
C GLU A 45 23.74 0.35 12.66
N THR A 46 24.20 1.12 11.68
CA THR A 46 23.45 1.76 10.61
C THR A 46 22.69 0.81 9.67
N ALA A 47 23.18 -0.41 9.46
CA ALA A 47 22.55 -1.42 8.59
C ALA A 47 21.22 -1.91 9.18
N ASP A 48 21.29 -2.28 10.45
CA ASP A 48 20.20 -2.82 11.23
C ASP A 48 19.18 -1.72 11.51
N GLU A 49 19.64 -0.50 11.81
CA GLU A 49 18.76 0.67 11.94
C GLU A 49 17.99 0.94 10.64
N TRP A 50 18.67 0.89 9.50
CA TRP A 50 18.02 1.08 8.20
C TRP A 50 17.01 -0.04 7.89
N LEU A 51 17.33 -1.29 8.18
CA LEU A 51 16.40 -2.42 8.02
C LEU A 51 15.18 -2.30 8.94
N ARG A 52 15.38 -1.92 10.21
CA ARG A 52 14.27 -1.68 11.15
C ARG A 52 13.38 -0.55 10.67
N TRP A 53 13.98 0.56 10.22
CA TRP A 53 13.23 1.68 9.65
C TRP A 53 12.44 1.25 8.40
N LEU A 54 13.06 0.47 7.52
CA LEU A 54 12.41 -0.05 6.31
C LEU A 54 11.19 -0.91 6.65
N LEU A 55 11.36 -1.90 7.54
CA LEU A 55 10.27 -2.80 7.96
C LEU A 55 9.14 -2.05 8.67
N ALA A 56 9.48 -1.09 9.53
CA ALA A 56 8.47 -0.26 10.20
C ALA A 56 7.65 0.55 9.17
N THR A 57 8.34 1.15 8.20
CA THR A 57 7.72 1.92 7.12
C THR A 57 6.80 1.06 6.26
N GLU A 58 7.26 -0.13 5.86
CA GLU A 58 6.47 -1.05 5.05
C GLU A 58 5.20 -1.51 5.78
N ASN A 59 5.33 -1.86 7.06
CA ASN A 59 4.18 -2.24 7.86
C ASN A 59 3.15 -1.12 7.94
N GLU A 60 3.59 0.13 8.12
CA GLU A 60 2.69 1.28 8.14
C GLU A 60 1.94 1.46 6.80
N ILE A 61 2.65 1.36 5.68
CA ILE A 61 2.06 1.45 4.32
C ILE A 61 1.04 0.33 4.10
N ILE A 62 1.37 -0.91 4.51
CA ILE A 62 0.49 -2.08 4.37
C ILE A 62 -0.78 -1.90 5.20
N GLU A 63 -0.65 -1.51 6.47
CA GLU A 63 -1.80 -1.31 7.34
C GLU A 63 -2.70 -0.17 6.84
N ARG A 64 -2.12 0.94 6.37
CA ARG A 64 -2.90 2.02 5.76
C ARG A 64 -3.63 1.55 4.50
N GLY A 65 -2.96 0.81 3.63
CA GLY A 65 -3.57 0.24 2.42
C GLY A 65 -4.71 -0.75 2.74
N ARG A 66 -4.59 -1.52 3.83
CA ARG A 66 -5.66 -2.42 4.31
C ARG A 66 -6.88 -1.63 4.81
N SER A 67 -6.67 -0.54 5.55
CA SER A 67 -7.76 0.33 6.02
C SER A 67 -8.55 0.89 4.84
N ILE A 68 -7.86 1.48 3.87
CA ILE A 68 -8.51 2.08 2.69
C ILE A 68 -9.24 1.04 1.86
N ARG A 69 -8.67 -0.15 1.68
CA ARG A 69 -9.37 -1.25 1.01
C ARG A 69 -10.67 -1.60 1.74
N SER A 70 -10.65 -1.63 3.07
CA SER A 70 -11.85 -1.91 3.87
C SER A 70 -12.90 -0.81 3.70
N GLU A 71 -12.49 0.46 3.72
CA GLU A 71 -13.36 1.63 3.52
C GLU A 71 -14.02 1.58 2.13
N LEU A 72 -13.23 1.39 1.07
CA LEU A 72 -13.74 1.29 -0.31
C LEU A 72 -14.70 0.11 -0.50
N LEU A 73 -14.45 -1.02 0.15
CA LEU A 73 -15.37 -2.17 0.09
C LEU A 73 -16.70 -1.86 0.77
N GLN A 74 -16.67 -1.17 1.91
CA GLN A 74 -17.88 -0.75 2.62
C GLN A 74 -18.69 0.27 1.82
N GLU A 75 -18.02 1.24 1.18
CA GLU A 75 -18.65 2.21 0.28
C GLU A 75 -19.28 1.53 -0.93
N ALA A 76 -18.55 0.61 -1.58
CA ALA A 76 -19.05 -0.14 -2.73
C ALA A 76 -20.28 -0.99 -2.37
N GLN A 77 -20.29 -1.61 -1.19
CA GLN A 77 -21.44 -2.35 -0.70
C GLN A 77 -22.65 -1.42 -0.49
N THR A 78 -22.43 -0.27 0.17
CA THR A 78 -23.48 0.73 0.40
C THR A 78 -24.07 1.24 -0.92
N ALA A 79 -23.23 1.53 -1.91
CA ALA A 79 -23.67 1.95 -3.23
C ALA A 79 -24.49 0.86 -3.95
N SER A 80 -24.06 -0.40 -3.85
CA SER A 80 -24.79 -1.55 -4.41
C SER A 80 -26.18 -1.72 -3.79
N GLU A 81 -26.28 -1.57 -2.47
CA GLU A 81 -27.56 -1.62 -1.75
C GLU A 81 -28.47 -0.45 -2.15
N GLY A 82 -27.93 0.77 -2.26
CA GLY A 82 -28.66 1.93 -2.75
C GLY A 82 -29.21 1.75 -4.17
N GLN A 83 -28.40 1.18 -5.08
CA GLN A 83 -28.85 0.86 -6.44
C GLN A 83 -29.97 -0.19 -6.46
N LYS A 84 -29.90 -1.21 -5.60
CA LYS A 84 -30.97 -2.22 -5.45
C LYS A 84 -32.27 -1.58 -4.96
N ALA A 85 -32.18 -0.70 -3.96
CA ALA A 85 -33.34 0.00 -3.42
C ALA A 85 -34.00 0.92 -4.45
N ALA A 86 -33.20 1.69 -5.21
CA ALA A 86 -33.70 2.55 -6.29
C ALA A 86 -34.46 1.74 -7.35
N ARG A 87 -33.87 0.64 -7.83
CA ARG A 87 -34.52 -0.26 -8.81
C ARG A 87 -35.78 -0.94 -8.26
N ALA A 88 -35.86 -1.19 -6.96
CA ALA A 88 -37.07 -1.73 -6.34
C ALA A 88 -38.18 -0.69 -6.30
N TYR A 89 -37.85 0.56 -5.98
CA TYR A 89 -38.80 1.67 -5.96
C TYR A 89 -39.37 1.98 -7.35
N GLU A 90 -38.52 1.99 -8.39
CA GLU A 90 -38.96 2.17 -9.78
C GLU A 90 -39.94 1.09 -10.23
N ARG A 91 -39.67 -0.19 -9.91
CA ARG A 91 -40.55 -1.33 -10.23
C ARG A 91 -41.89 -1.32 -9.49
N HIS A 92 -41.99 -0.63 -8.35
CA HIS A 92 -43.25 -0.50 -7.61
C HIS A 92 -44.09 0.71 -8.05
N ARG A 93 -43.55 1.57 -8.92
CA ARG A 93 -44.23 2.77 -9.42
C ARG A 93 -44.91 2.55 -10.78
N GLU A 94 -44.61 1.45 -11.46
CA GLU A 94 -45.32 0.92 -12.64
C GLU A 94 -46.51 0.04 -12.23
#